data_AF-A0A833VLG2-F1
#
_entry.id   AF-A0A833VLG2-F1
#
_cell.length_a   1.000
_cell.length_b   1.000
_cell.length_c   1.000
_cell.angle_alpha   90.00
_cell.angle_beta   90.00
_cell.angle_gamma   90.00
#
_symmetry.space_group_name_H-M   'P 1'
#
loop_
_entity.id
_entity.type
_entity.pdbx_description
1 polymer ?
#
loop_
_entity_poly.entity_id
_entity_poly.type
_entity_poly.pdbx_seq_one_letter_code
_entity_poly.pdbx_strand_id
1 'polypeptide(L)'
;MLDPFSKVLSYAIQNSNIKYSYLTDLCYLCHRGFLRDRDKHLFGRTIVFELIQAIKFKTTIPDSNFLLLLHFVLQDIGGSLPNTVALENVQTDVSSIYNTNASESLKNQLSDVLDFLADFHTLSKVKLQKLHDISETVTVEFGFRVTSFLNNGLNNGLSDDTQSYSKGMQAGLNEDTLGGILKCGLAQYVALEITRGNNRENRAVARYLPWLYSAPSMIQQGPREYVDCIGHIRLLSWLLLGSLTHTAMYSGNNNTHTHGPPSPSAQPIPQEVSCYVADHVQVIFSGFPEQSKASVLHMSSLFHAFILCQLWTMYLEELSKNNPSNSESHNTTMNILLEFWGKITPCILQLVGYSKVYSLFLEQFLFLNNDLSLQLAEMVNLHFLSLLETLLECRSILLSKLLPLWSPILYSHHVQLPGHLQVRLQNCRDFPPNKMSEQFASSRRESNATLLRWLHRLQFKMGQIEMQSSTATQFYSI
;
A
#
# COMPACT_ATOMS: atom_id res chain seq x y z
N MET A 1 -9.72 28.25 -27.25
CA MET A 1 -8.58 27.65 -27.95
C MET A 1 -8.03 26.45 -27.18
N LEU A 2 -7.98 26.46 -25.84
CA LEU A 2 -7.42 25.34 -25.07
C LEU A 2 -8.31 24.08 -25.00
N ASP A 3 -9.64 24.21 -25.11
CA ASP A 3 -10.54 23.06 -24.98
C ASP A 3 -10.35 21.98 -26.08
N PRO A 4 -10.10 22.32 -27.35
CA PRO A 4 -9.66 21.33 -28.33
C PRO A 4 -8.36 20.62 -27.94
N PHE A 5 -7.36 21.34 -27.41
CA PHE A 5 -6.09 20.75 -27.02
C PHE A 5 -6.22 19.85 -25.79
N SER A 6 -7.10 20.18 -24.83
CA SER A 6 -7.34 19.29 -23.69
C SER A 6 -7.98 17.98 -24.14
N LYS A 7 -8.89 17.99 -25.12
CA LYS A 7 -9.44 16.76 -25.72
C LYS A 7 -8.37 15.94 -26.45
N VAL A 8 -7.47 16.59 -27.17
CA VAL A 8 -6.33 15.90 -27.83
C VAL A 8 -5.41 15.28 -26.78
N LEU A 9 -5.13 15.98 -25.69
CA LEU A 9 -4.33 15.47 -24.57
C LEU A 9 -5.01 14.24 -23.92
N SER A 10 -6.30 14.32 -23.60
CA SER A 10 -7.09 13.19 -23.11
C SER A 10 -7.01 11.99 -24.05
N TYR A 11 -7.23 12.21 -25.34
CA TYR A 11 -7.13 11.16 -26.35
C TYR A 11 -5.72 10.55 -26.40
N ALA A 12 -4.67 11.36 -26.35
CA ALA A 12 -3.29 10.88 -26.33
C ALA A 12 -3.01 10.05 -25.07
N ILE A 13 -3.49 10.46 -23.90
CA ILE A 13 -3.34 9.74 -22.63
C ILE A 13 -3.98 8.35 -22.70
N GLN A 14 -5.13 8.26 -23.36
CA GLN A 14 -5.87 7.00 -23.47
C GLN A 14 -5.29 6.06 -24.54
N ASN A 15 -4.73 6.60 -25.63
CA ASN A 15 -4.46 5.79 -26.83
C ASN A 15 -2.96 5.71 -27.22
N SER A 16 -2.06 6.36 -26.48
CA SER A 16 -0.63 6.38 -26.82
C SER A 16 0.27 6.38 -25.60
N ASN A 17 1.51 5.89 -25.71
CA ASN A 17 2.50 5.98 -24.64
C ASN A 17 3.07 7.41 -24.55
N ILE A 18 2.85 8.07 -23.41
CA ILE A 18 3.30 9.44 -23.19
C ILE A 18 4.59 9.46 -22.36
N LYS A 19 5.45 10.45 -22.62
CA LYS A 19 6.64 10.74 -21.81
C LYS A 19 6.34 11.80 -20.76
N TYR A 20 6.94 11.65 -19.59
CA TYR A 20 6.81 12.60 -18.47
C TYR A 20 7.10 14.04 -18.87
N SER A 21 8.22 14.25 -19.59
CA SER A 21 8.66 15.57 -20.05
C SER A 21 7.60 16.29 -20.88
N TYR A 22 6.86 15.56 -21.72
CA TYR A 22 5.82 16.16 -22.57
C TYR A 22 4.67 16.73 -21.74
N LEU A 23 4.26 16.03 -20.67
CA LEU A 23 3.21 16.52 -19.78
C LEU A 23 3.66 17.76 -19.00
N THR A 24 4.87 17.73 -18.45
CA THR A 24 5.42 18.86 -17.69
C THR A 24 5.62 20.09 -18.57
N ASP A 25 6.16 19.91 -19.78
CA ASP A 25 6.39 21.01 -20.73
C ASP A 25 5.06 21.65 -21.17
N LEU A 26 4.04 20.83 -21.48
CA LEU A 26 2.71 21.33 -21.82
C LEU A 26 2.08 22.15 -20.68
N CYS A 27 2.18 21.66 -19.44
CA CYS A 27 1.69 22.38 -18.27
C CYS A 27 2.46 23.69 -18.02
N TYR A 28 3.78 23.67 -18.18
CA TYR A 28 4.64 24.85 -18.04
C TYR A 28 4.32 25.92 -19.11
N LEU A 29 4.21 25.52 -20.37
CA LEU A 29 3.88 26.41 -21.48
C LEU A 29 2.47 27.01 -21.31
N CYS A 30 1.51 26.21 -20.86
CA CYS A 30 0.16 26.68 -20.58
C CYS A 30 0.14 27.71 -19.44
N HIS A 31 0.90 27.49 -18.38
CA HIS A 31 0.99 28.45 -17.29
C HIS A 31 1.62 29.78 -17.71
N ARG A 32 2.66 29.75 -18.54
CA ARG A 32 3.28 30.98 -19.05
C ARG A 32 2.43 31.69 -20.09
N GLY A 33 1.66 30.95 -20.88
CA GLY A 33 0.86 31.49 -21.98
C GLY A 33 -0.42 32.20 -21.54
N PHE A 34 -0.95 31.91 -20.35
CA PHE A 34 -2.26 32.42 -19.90
C PHE A 34 -2.18 33.16 -18.56
N LEU A 35 -2.97 34.21 -18.41
CA LEU A 35 -3.00 35.02 -17.18
C LEU A 35 -4.02 34.53 -16.15
N ARG A 36 -5.11 33.91 -16.60
CA ARG A 36 -6.20 33.43 -15.72
C ARG A 36 -5.87 32.06 -15.15
N ASP A 37 -5.98 31.87 -13.84
CA ASP A 37 -5.61 30.61 -13.18
C ASP A 37 -6.38 29.39 -13.66
N ARG A 38 -7.65 29.58 -14.07
CA ARG A 38 -8.43 28.53 -14.73
C ARG A 38 -7.72 28.01 -15.98
N ASP A 39 -7.20 28.91 -16.80
CA ASP A 39 -6.63 28.57 -18.09
C ASP A 39 -5.19 28.06 -17.91
N LYS A 40 -4.40 28.66 -17.00
CA LYS A 40 -3.03 28.22 -16.64
C LYS A 40 -2.92 26.74 -16.26
N HIS A 41 -3.88 26.26 -15.47
CA HIS A 41 -3.85 24.90 -14.92
C HIS A 41 -4.79 23.95 -15.67
N LEU A 42 -5.23 24.29 -16.89
CA LEU A 42 -6.19 23.48 -17.62
C LEU A 42 -5.63 22.08 -17.92
N PHE A 43 -4.39 21.97 -18.41
CA PHE A 43 -3.80 20.66 -18.72
C PHE A 43 -3.50 19.83 -17.48
N GLY A 44 -3.08 20.45 -16.37
CA GLY A 44 -2.95 19.75 -15.08
C GLY A 44 -4.29 19.17 -14.61
N ARG A 45 -5.38 19.93 -14.74
CA ARG A 45 -6.75 19.43 -14.46
C ARG A 45 -7.19 18.33 -15.42
N THR A 46 -6.84 18.41 -16.70
CA THR A 46 -7.11 17.35 -17.69
C THR A 46 -6.39 16.05 -17.34
N ILE A 47 -5.11 16.11 -16.98
CA ILE A 47 -4.32 14.96 -16.53
C ILE A 47 -4.98 14.29 -15.30
N VAL A 48 -5.36 15.09 -14.30
CA VAL A 48 -6.05 14.59 -13.09
C VAL A 48 -7.41 14.01 -13.42
N PHE A 49 -8.15 14.62 -14.35
CA PHE A 49 -9.44 14.11 -14.80
C PHE A 49 -9.29 12.70 -15.39
N GLU A 50 -8.33 12.47 -16.28
CA GLU A 50 -8.07 11.14 -16.85
C GLU A 50 -7.61 10.14 -15.78
N LEU A 51 -6.76 10.56 -14.84
CA LEU A 51 -6.36 9.72 -13.71
C LEU A 51 -7.59 9.27 -12.88
N ILE A 52 -8.51 10.18 -12.59
CA ILE A 52 -9.75 9.85 -11.87
C ILE A 52 -10.67 8.96 -12.69
N GLN A 53 -10.79 9.16 -14.00
CA GLN A 53 -11.58 8.25 -14.84
C GLN A 53 -11.00 6.83 -14.83
N ALA A 54 -9.66 6.69 -14.87
CA ALA A 54 -8.98 5.41 -14.76
C ALA A 54 -9.16 4.76 -13.37
N ILE A 55 -9.01 5.53 -12.28
CA ILE A 55 -9.27 5.08 -10.90
C ILE A 55 -10.71 4.57 -10.74
N LYS A 56 -11.67 5.22 -11.38
CA LYS A 56 -13.09 4.85 -11.33
C LYS A 56 -13.47 3.77 -12.34
N PHE A 57 -12.50 3.22 -13.09
CA PHE A 57 -12.72 2.22 -14.13
C PHE A 57 -13.69 2.67 -15.22
N LYS A 58 -13.76 3.98 -15.50
CA LYS A 58 -14.62 4.58 -16.54
C LYS A 58 -13.93 4.69 -17.89
N THR A 59 -12.60 4.73 -17.89
CA THR A 59 -11.75 4.75 -19.08
C THR A 59 -10.60 3.79 -18.86
N THR A 60 -10.11 3.15 -19.91
CA THR A 60 -8.84 2.41 -19.87
C THR A 60 -7.72 3.30 -20.40
N ILE A 61 -6.56 3.22 -19.75
CA ILE A 61 -5.34 3.89 -20.17
C ILE A 61 -4.17 2.89 -20.09
N PRO A 62 -3.10 3.07 -20.90
CA PRO A 62 -1.91 2.22 -20.81
C PRO A 62 -1.31 2.22 -19.39
N ASP A 63 -0.79 1.08 -18.94
CA ASP A 63 -0.19 0.92 -17.59
C ASP A 63 0.92 1.93 -17.30
N SER A 64 1.77 2.14 -18.30
CA SER A 64 2.84 3.14 -18.29
C SER A 64 2.28 4.53 -18.02
N ASN A 65 1.17 4.89 -18.69
CA ASN A 65 0.49 6.15 -18.49
C ASN A 65 -0.18 6.23 -17.13
N PHE A 66 -0.83 5.17 -16.62
CA PHE A 66 -1.46 5.21 -15.29
C PHE A 66 -0.42 5.54 -14.21
N LEU A 67 0.73 4.86 -14.23
CA LEU A 67 1.84 5.18 -13.33
C LEU A 67 2.44 6.55 -13.60
N LEU A 68 2.51 6.98 -14.85
CA LEU A 68 2.98 8.31 -15.24
C LEU A 68 2.10 9.43 -14.64
N LEU A 69 0.77 9.33 -14.79
CA LEU A 69 -0.17 10.34 -14.27
C LEU A 69 -0.12 10.36 -12.73
N LEU A 70 -0.05 9.20 -12.09
CA LEU A 70 0.14 9.11 -10.64
C LEU A 70 1.46 9.76 -10.21
N HIS A 71 2.56 9.45 -10.89
CA HIS A 71 3.87 10.05 -10.62
C HIS A 71 3.85 11.57 -10.81
N PHE A 72 3.17 12.05 -11.86
CA PHE A 72 2.99 13.47 -12.14
C PHE A 72 2.33 14.21 -10.99
N VAL A 73 1.26 13.66 -10.42
CA VAL A 73 0.60 14.26 -9.25
C VAL A 73 1.45 14.15 -7.99
N LEU A 74 2.17 13.04 -7.81
CA LEU A 74 3.06 12.85 -6.66
C LEU A 74 4.20 13.88 -6.63
N GLN A 75 4.77 14.24 -7.77
CA GLN A 75 5.84 15.24 -7.85
C GLN A 75 5.39 16.62 -7.35
N ASP A 76 4.16 17.06 -7.65
CA ASP A 76 3.61 18.35 -7.17
C ASP A 76 3.47 18.40 -5.64
N ILE A 77 3.22 17.27 -4.99
CA ILE A 77 3.08 17.16 -3.53
C ILE A 77 4.40 16.84 -2.82
N GLY A 78 5.49 16.59 -3.58
CA GLY A 78 6.81 16.23 -3.06
C GLY A 78 6.99 14.73 -2.75
N GLY A 79 6.21 13.88 -3.41
CA GLY A 79 6.34 12.43 -3.41
C GLY A 79 6.94 11.89 -4.71
N SER A 80 7.17 10.59 -4.75
CA SER A 80 7.69 9.88 -5.93
C SER A 80 7.34 8.40 -5.85
N LEU A 81 7.29 7.74 -7.02
CA LEU A 81 7.19 6.29 -7.10
C LEU A 81 8.59 5.68 -7.00
N PRO A 82 8.76 4.51 -6.36
CA PRO A 82 10.07 3.84 -6.29
C PRO A 82 10.67 3.55 -7.68
N ASN A 83 11.99 3.70 -7.81
CA ASN A 83 12.73 3.53 -9.06
C ASN A 83 12.70 2.10 -9.65
N THR A 84 12.08 1.12 -8.99
CA THR A 84 11.87 -0.24 -9.51
C THR A 84 10.78 -0.32 -10.58
N VAL A 85 10.01 0.75 -10.76
CA VAL A 85 9.10 0.91 -11.89
C VAL A 85 9.94 1.25 -13.13
N ALA A 86 9.67 0.63 -14.27
CA ALA A 86 10.32 0.83 -15.58
C ALA A 86 10.25 2.26 -16.17
N LEU A 87 10.30 3.29 -15.33
CA LEU A 87 10.68 4.66 -15.68
C LEU A 87 12.22 4.77 -15.62
N GLU A 88 12.93 3.96 -16.41
CA GLU A 88 14.39 4.05 -16.58
C GLU A 88 14.85 5.41 -17.15
N ASN A 89 13.91 6.28 -17.54
CA ASN A 89 14.16 7.62 -18.07
C ASN A 89 13.79 8.78 -17.12
N VAL A 90 13.48 8.52 -15.84
CA VAL A 90 13.19 9.60 -14.85
C VAL A 90 14.40 9.90 -13.96
N GLN A 91 15.61 9.55 -14.40
CA GLN A 91 16.84 10.03 -13.78
C GLN A 91 16.89 11.56 -13.79
N THR A 92 16.59 12.14 -12.62
CA THR A 92 17.44 13.09 -11.89
C THR A 92 17.95 14.33 -12.63
N ASP A 93 17.19 14.91 -13.55
CA ASP A 93 17.35 16.34 -13.84
C ASP A 93 16.49 17.14 -12.87
N VAL A 94 17.09 17.45 -11.72
CA VAL A 94 16.63 18.42 -10.73
C VAL A 94 16.70 19.81 -11.36
N SER A 95 15.87 20.08 -12.37
CA SER A 95 15.51 21.44 -12.77
C SER A 95 14.26 21.83 -12.01
N SER A 96 14.27 23.00 -11.35
CA SER A 96 13.21 23.49 -10.45
C SER A 96 11.81 23.08 -10.93
N ILE A 97 11.20 22.11 -10.23
CA ILE A 97 9.93 21.51 -10.61
C ILE A 97 8.88 22.63 -10.59
N TYR A 98 8.49 23.07 -11.78
CA TYR A 98 7.33 23.92 -11.96
C TYR A 98 6.12 23.16 -11.39
N ASN A 99 5.51 23.70 -10.32
CA ASN A 99 4.33 23.09 -9.71
C ASN A 99 3.15 23.23 -10.67
N THR A 100 2.60 22.10 -11.09
CA THR A 100 1.56 22.06 -12.12
C THR A 100 0.14 22.27 -11.56
N ASN A 101 0.01 22.39 -10.23
CA ASN A 101 -1.23 22.41 -9.46
C ASN A 101 -2.13 21.18 -9.68
N ALA A 102 -1.57 20.06 -10.16
CA ALA A 102 -2.29 18.81 -10.32
C ALA A 102 -2.67 18.20 -8.96
N SER A 103 -1.81 18.32 -7.94
CA SER A 103 -2.15 17.88 -6.58
C SER A 103 -3.38 18.59 -6.01
N GLU A 104 -3.48 19.91 -6.16
CA GLU A 104 -4.65 20.67 -5.69
C GLU A 104 -5.93 20.28 -6.44
N SER A 105 -5.80 19.88 -7.71
CA SER A 105 -6.91 19.38 -8.50
C SER A 105 -7.37 18.00 -8.01
N LEU A 106 -6.43 17.08 -7.70
CA LEU A 106 -6.75 15.74 -7.21
C LEU A 106 -7.32 15.76 -5.79
N LYS A 107 -6.91 16.70 -4.94
CA LYS A 107 -7.45 16.90 -3.59
C LYS A 107 -8.97 17.04 -3.55
N ASN A 108 -9.56 17.68 -4.56
CA ASN A 108 -11.03 17.81 -4.67
C ASN A 108 -11.75 16.49 -4.96
N GLN A 109 -11.00 15.43 -5.28
CA GLN A 109 -11.50 14.08 -5.58
C GLN A 109 -10.87 13.04 -4.63
N LEU A 110 -10.40 13.46 -3.45
CA LEU A 110 -9.74 12.56 -2.50
C LEU A 110 -10.63 11.40 -2.04
N SER A 111 -11.96 11.59 -2.03
CA SER A 111 -12.92 10.52 -1.74
C SER A 111 -12.82 9.37 -2.75
N ASP A 112 -12.72 9.66 -4.06
CA ASP A 112 -12.58 8.62 -5.08
C ASP A 112 -11.26 7.84 -4.93
N VAL A 113 -10.20 8.52 -4.48
CA VAL A 113 -8.91 7.88 -4.19
C VAL A 113 -9.00 6.97 -2.97
N LEU A 114 -9.65 7.43 -1.90
CA LEU A 114 -9.89 6.62 -0.69
C LEU A 114 -10.77 5.41 -1.00
N ASP A 115 -11.82 5.57 -1.81
CA ASP A 115 -12.69 4.48 -2.24
C ASP A 115 -11.91 3.44 -3.04
N PHE A 116 -11.01 3.86 -3.93
CA PHE A 116 -10.12 2.95 -4.67
C PHE A 116 -9.19 2.16 -3.75
N LEU A 117 -8.62 2.81 -2.73
CA LEU A 117 -7.75 2.16 -1.75
C LEU A 117 -8.51 1.16 -0.88
N ALA A 118 -9.69 1.55 -0.40
CA ALA A 118 -10.56 0.74 0.45
C ALA A 118 -11.19 -0.45 -0.29
N ASP A 119 -11.54 -0.26 -1.57
CA ASP A 119 -12.15 -1.31 -2.38
C ASP A 119 -11.18 -2.50 -2.54
N PHE A 120 -11.67 -3.64 -2.07
CA PHE A 120 -11.00 -4.92 -2.08
C PHE A 120 -10.88 -5.53 -3.47
N HIS A 121 -11.83 -5.21 -4.36
CA HIS A 121 -11.89 -5.75 -5.71
C HIS A 121 -11.11 -4.92 -6.72
N THR A 122 -10.61 -3.75 -6.33
CA THR A 122 -9.84 -2.83 -7.18
C THR A 122 -8.74 -3.53 -7.97
N LEU A 123 -7.95 -4.39 -7.32
CA LEU A 123 -6.82 -5.07 -7.98
C LEU A 123 -7.29 -6.05 -9.07
N SER A 124 -8.39 -6.78 -8.81
CA SER A 124 -9.02 -7.64 -9.81
C SER A 124 -9.59 -6.82 -10.96
N LYS A 125 -10.22 -5.67 -10.70
CA LYS A 125 -10.75 -4.77 -11.73
C LYS A 125 -9.64 -4.20 -12.63
N VAL A 126 -8.52 -3.75 -12.05
CA VAL A 126 -7.34 -3.31 -12.82
C VAL A 126 -6.82 -4.42 -13.74
N LYS A 127 -6.81 -5.67 -13.26
CA LYS A 127 -6.38 -6.83 -14.07
C LYS A 127 -7.40 -7.16 -15.18
N LEU A 128 -8.70 -7.09 -14.89
CA LEU A 128 -9.77 -7.39 -15.86
C LEU A 128 -9.88 -6.34 -16.96
N GLN A 129 -9.67 -5.06 -16.66
CA GLN A 129 -9.75 -3.99 -17.65
C GLN A 129 -8.75 -4.21 -18.80
N LYS A 130 -7.58 -4.80 -18.51
CA LYS A 130 -6.58 -5.19 -19.52
C LYS A 130 -7.03 -6.33 -20.43
N LEU A 131 -7.77 -7.31 -19.91
CA LEU A 131 -8.28 -8.42 -20.74
C LEU A 131 -9.30 -7.92 -21.76
N HIS A 132 -10.09 -6.91 -21.38
CA HIS A 132 -11.01 -6.25 -22.30
C HIS A 132 -10.25 -5.52 -23.41
N ASP A 133 -9.21 -4.76 -23.07
CA ASP A 133 -8.35 -4.07 -24.05
C ASP A 133 -7.65 -5.05 -25.00
N ILE A 134 -7.12 -6.18 -24.49
CA ILE A 134 -6.52 -7.23 -25.34
C ILE A 134 -7.58 -7.82 -26.27
N SER A 135 -8.78 -8.13 -25.75
CA SER A 135 -9.88 -8.66 -26.55
C SER A 135 -10.33 -7.68 -27.64
N GLU A 136 -10.46 -6.40 -27.31
CA GLU A 136 -10.79 -5.35 -28.28
C GLU A 136 -9.68 -5.16 -29.30
N THR A 137 -8.42 -5.14 -28.89
CA THR A 137 -7.26 -5.03 -29.80
C THR A 137 -7.20 -6.22 -30.76
N VAL A 138 -7.40 -7.45 -30.26
CA VAL A 138 -7.47 -8.66 -31.08
C VAL A 138 -8.69 -8.63 -31.99
N THR A 139 -9.84 -8.16 -31.53
CA THR A 139 -11.06 -8.05 -32.35
C THR A 139 -10.91 -7.00 -33.45
N VAL A 140 -10.25 -5.87 -33.16
CA VAL A 140 -9.93 -4.81 -34.12
C VAL A 140 -8.86 -5.29 -35.10
N GLU A 141 -7.80 -5.99 -34.65
CA GLU A 141 -6.82 -6.61 -35.54
C GLU A 141 -7.46 -7.68 -36.43
N PHE A 142 -8.35 -8.51 -35.88
CA PHE A 142 -9.07 -9.53 -36.64
C PHE A 142 -10.02 -8.87 -37.63
N GLY A 143 -10.73 -7.81 -37.23
CA GLY A 143 -11.55 -6.97 -38.10
C GLY A 143 -10.74 -6.32 -39.22
N PHE A 144 -9.57 -5.75 -38.93
CA PHE A 144 -8.66 -5.19 -39.93
C PHE A 144 -8.11 -6.26 -40.87
N ARG A 145 -7.75 -7.45 -40.35
CA ARG A 145 -7.30 -8.58 -41.16
C ARG A 145 -8.42 -9.08 -42.06
N VAL A 146 -9.64 -9.29 -41.56
CA VAL A 146 -10.81 -9.68 -42.36
C VAL A 146 -11.14 -8.62 -43.42
N THR A 147 -11.10 -7.33 -43.06
CA THR A 147 -11.32 -6.24 -44.03
C THR A 147 -10.21 -6.18 -45.07
N SER A 148 -8.95 -6.44 -44.69
CA SER A 148 -7.83 -6.53 -45.63
C SER A 148 -7.89 -7.77 -46.53
N PHE A 149 -8.34 -8.92 -46.02
CA PHE A 149 -8.56 -10.15 -46.79
C PHE A 149 -9.73 -9.98 -47.78
N LEU A 150 -10.79 -9.28 -47.38
CA LEU A 150 -11.93 -8.97 -48.25
C LEU A 150 -11.57 -7.92 -49.32
N ASN A 151 -10.73 -6.93 -49.00
CA ASN A 151 -10.23 -5.96 -49.99
C ASN A 151 -9.15 -6.53 -50.92
N ASN A 152 -8.31 -7.44 -50.43
CA ASN A 152 -7.24 -8.06 -51.23
C ASN A 152 -7.71 -9.28 -52.03
N GLY A 153 -8.95 -9.75 -51.82
CA GLY A 153 -9.60 -10.77 -52.66
C GLY A 153 -9.93 -10.31 -54.08
N LEU A 154 -9.58 -9.08 -54.47
CA LEU A 154 -9.86 -8.51 -55.79
C LEU A 154 -8.62 -8.05 -56.57
N ASN A 155 -7.39 -8.24 -56.08
CA ASN A 155 -6.19 -7.94 -56.86
C ASN A 155 -5.09 -8.99 -56.68
N ASN A 156 -4.89 -9.80 -57.73
CA ASN A 156 -3.73 -10.67 -57.89
C ASN A 156 -2.48 -9.83 -58.15
N GLY A 157 -1.42 -10.04 -57.35
CA GLY A 157 -0.08 -9.53 -57.64
C GLY A 157 0.88 -9.76 -56.49
N LEU A 158 1.80 -10.72 -56.66
CA LEU A 158 2.93 -10.94 -55.76
C LEU A 158 3.81 -9.69 -55.66
N SER A 159 4.03 -9.19 -54.45
CA SER A 159 5.30 -8.58 -54.08
C SER A 159 5.48 -8.60 -52.56
N ASP A 160 6.58 -9.22 -52.17
CA ASP A 160 7.21 -9.32 -50.87
C ASP A 160 7.41 -7.93 -50.24
N ASP A 161 6.86 -7.70 -49.05
CA ASP A 161 7.31 -6.73 -48.02
C ASP A 161 6.26 -6.58 -46.91
N THR A 162 6.04 -7.64 -46.13
CA THR A 162 5.42 -7.53 -44.80
C THR A 162 6.51 -7.44 -43.75
N GLN A 163 7.15 -6.27 -43.69
CA GLN A 163 7.94 -5.89 -42.52
C GLN A 163 6.96 -5.65 -41.37
N SER A 164 6.77 -6.69 -40.55
CA SER A 164 6.00 -6.66 -39.32
C SER A 164 6.50 -5.55 -38.41
N TYR A 165 5.73 -4.47 -38.27
CA TYR A 165 5.87 -3.50 -37.19
C TYR A 165 5.34 -4.11 -35.87
N SER A 166 5.95 -5.22 -35.45
CA SER A 166 5.93 -5.69 -34.06
C SER A 166 7.18 -5.12 -33.36
N LYS A 167 7.22 -3.80 -33.19
CA LYS A 167 8.28 -3.13 -32.42
C LYS A 167 7.64 -2.26 -31.34
N GLY A 168 7.51 -2.85 -30.15
CA GLY A 168 7.03 -2.13 -28.97
C GLY A 168 6.54 -2.96 -27.79
N MET A 169 6.55 -4.30 -27.83
CA MET A 169 6.48 -5.09 -26.59
C MET A 169 7.86 -5.04 -25.92
N GLN A 170 8.19 -3.93 -25.28
CA GLN A 170 9.38 -3.81 -24.45
C GLN A 170 9.01 -3.57 -22.99
N ALA A 171 9.49 -4.50 -22.16
CA ALA A 171 9.74 -4.39 -20.72
C ALA A 171 8.58 -3.82 -19.87
N GLY A 172 7.39 -4.37 -20.05
CA GLY A 172 6.23 -4.01 -19.23
C GLY A 172 6.30 -4.63 -17.84
N LEU A 173 6.10 -3.82 -16.81
CA LEU A 173 5.91 -4.19 -15.40
C LEU A 173 5.19 -5.53 -15.24
N ASN A 174 5.61 -6.39 -14.31
CA ASN A 174 4.91 -7.65 -14.13
C ASN A 174 3.43 -7.36 -13.80
N GLU A 175 2.52 -8.08 -14.44
CA GLU A 175 1.07 -7.81 -14.38
C GLU A 175 0.53 -7.88 -12.94
N ASP A 176 1.21 -8.66 -12.11
CA ASP A 176 0.86 -8.95 -10.72
C ASP A 176 1.36 -7.88 -9.72
N THR A 177 2.10 -6.86 -10.16
CA THR A 177 2.64 -5.77 -9.31
C THR A 177 1.95 -4.43 -9.53
N LEU A 178 1.40 -4.17 -10.73
CA LEU A 178 0.87 -2.85 -11.10
C LEU A 178 -0.15 -2.33 -10.09
N GLY A 179 -1.17 -3.14 -9.76
CA GLY A 179 -2.24 -2.72 -8.86
C GLY A 179 -1.72 -2.39 -7.44
N GLY A 180 -0.72 -3.14 -6.95
CA GLY A 180 -0.05 -2.85 -5.69
C GLY A 180 0.77 -1.56 -5.74
N ILE A 181 1.45 -1.27 -6.85
CA ILE A 181 2.20 -0.02 -7.06
C ILE A 181 1.22 1.17 -7.09
N LEU A 182 0.09 1.04 -7.80
CA LEU A 182 -0.95 2.07 -7.85
C LEU A 182 -1.53 2.36 -6.47
N LYS A 183 -1.93 1.33 -5.71
CA LYS A 183 -2.42 1.51 -4.34
C LYS A 183 -1.37 2.16 -3.45
N CYS A 184 -0.11 1.73 -3.51
CA CYS A 184 0.97 2.32 -2.72
C CYS A 184 1.21 3.80 -3.06
N GLY A 185 1.28 4.16 -4.35
CA GLY A 185 1.48 5.54 -4.78
C GLY A 185 0.27 6.44 -4.48
N LEU A 186 -0.96 5.96 -4.64
CA LEU A 186 -2.15 6.71 -4.24
C LEU A 186 -2.22 6.87 -2.71
N ALA A 187 -1.85 5.83 -1.96
CA ALA A 187 -1.77 5.92 -0.52
C ALA A 187 -0.68 6.90 -0.05
N GLN A 188 0.45 6.96 -0.76
CA GLN A 188 1.49 7.96 -0.52
C GLN A 188 0.95 9.38 -0.75
N TYR A 189 0.21 9.60 -1.84
CA TYR A 189 -0.44 10.89 -2.11
C TYR A 189 -1.42 11.26 -0.99
N VAL A 190 -2.33 10.35 -0.62
CA VAL A 190 -3.30 10.56 0.47
C VAL A 190 -2.57 10.86 1.79
N ALA A 191 -1.48 10.15 2.08
CA ALA A 191 -0.69 10.37 3.28
C ALA A 191 -0.17 11.81 3.36
N LEU A 192 0.46 12.28 2.28
CA LEU A 192 0.99 13.64 2.19
C LEU A 192 -0.11 14.70 2.25
N GLU A 193 -1.26 14.47 1.63
CA GLU A 193 -2.38 15.42 1.65
C GLU A 193 -3.00 15.53 3.04
N ILE A 194 -3.21 14.40 3.74
CA ILE A 194 -3.67 14.39 5.13
C ILE A 194 -2.64 15.09 6.03
N THR A 195 -1.34 14.82 5.86
CA THR A 195 -0.29 15.50 6.63
C THR A 195 -0.30 17.01 6.42
N ARG A 196 -0.43 17.49 5.18
CA ARG A 196 -0.54 18.94 4.89
C ARG A 196 -1.81 19.56 5.48
N GLY A 197 -2.89 18.80 5.55
CA GLY A 197 -4.17 19.23 6.12
C GLY A 197 -4.27 19.10 7.65
N ASN A 198 -3.37 18.35 8.29
CA ASN A 198 -3.31 18.21 9.74
C ASN A 198 -2.75 19.50 10.37
N ASN A 199 -3.64 20.28 10.96
CA ASN A 199 -3.28 21.33 11.92
C ASN A 199 -3.20 20.75 13.34
N ARG A 200 -3.05 21.60 14.37
CA ARG A 200 -3.02 21.15 15.78
C ARG A 200 -4.22 20.29 16.23
N GLU A 201 -5.34 20.35 15.50
CA GLU A 201 -6.58 19.63 15.81
C GLU A 201 -6.80 18.39 14.92
N ASN A 202 -5.84 18.01 14.08
CA ASN A 202 -5.93 16.82 13.21
C ASN A 202 -7.20 16.77 12.32
N ARG A 203 -7.67 17.94 11.86
CA ARG A 203 -8.95 18.08 11.13
C ARG A 203 -9.04 17.23 9.85
N ALA A 204 -7.93 17.00 9.15
CA ALA A 204 -7.95 16.20 7.93
C ALA A 204 -8.27 14.74 8.24
N VAL A 205 -7.68 14.18 9.29
CA VAL A 205 -7.98 12.80 9.74
C VAL A 205 -9.43 12.69 10.17
N ALA A 206 -9.92 13.64 10.97
CA ALA A 206 -11.32 13.65 11.39
C ALA A 206 -12.30 13.75 10.21
N ARG A 207 -11.90 14.39 9.10
CA ARG A 207 -12.71 14.50 7.88
C ARG A 207 -12.69 13.22 7.04
N TYR A 208 -11.51 12.68 6.79
CA TYR A 208 -11.32 11.60 5.81
C TYR A 208 -11.36 10.20 6.42
N LEU A 209 -11.07 10.08 7.72
CA LEU A 209 -11.08 8.84 8.50
C LEU A 209 -11.86 9.03 9.81
N PRO A 210 -13.13 9.48 9.77
CA PRO A 210 -13.91 9.78 10.98
C PRO A 210 -14.11 8.56 11.89
N TRP A 211 -14.13 7.36 11.30
CA TRP A 211 -14.25 6.09 12.00
C TRP A 211 -13.08 5.83 12.97
N LEU A 212 -11.91 6.44 12.75
CA LEU A 212 -10.73 6.24 13.60
C LEU A 212 -10.94 6.79 15.02
N TYR A 213 -11.79 7.81 15.17
CA TYR A 213 -12.16 8.39 16.47
C TYR A 213 -13.42 7.75 17.08
N SER A 214 -14.05 6.82 16.36
CA SER A 214 -15.23 6.08 16.81
C SER A 214 -14.79 4.67 17.17
N ALA A 215 -14.41 4.45 18.44
CA ALA A 215 -13.94 3.15 18.88
C ALA A 215 -15.03 2.07 18.63
N PRO A 216 -14.68 0.93 17.99
CA PRO A 216 -15.56 -0.22 17.90
C PRO A 216 -16.03 -0.64 19.29
N SER A 217 -17.32 -0.96 19.44
CA SER A 217 -17.88 -1.29 20.76
C SER A 217 -17.68 -2.77 21.05
N MET A 218 -16.96 -3.10 22.12
CA MET A 218 -16.70 -4.50 22.51
C MET A 218 -17.97 -5.28 22.93
N ILE A 219 -19.10 -4.59 23.15
CA ILE A 219 -20.34 -5.14 23.69
C ILE A 219 -21.32 -5.58 22.57
N GLN A 220 -21.17 -5.09 21.34
CA GLN A 220 -22.06 -5.40 20.21
C GLN A 220 -21.28 -5.89 18.98
N GLN A 221 -20.36 -6.85 19.18
CA GLN A 221 -19.56 -7.44 18.08
C GLN A 221 -20.43 -8.25 17.10
N GLY A 222 -21.07 -7.54 16.17
CA GLY A 222 -21.81 -8.15 15.08
C GLY A 222 -20.91 -8.48 13.88
N PRO A 223 -21.30 -9.44 13.01
CA PRO A 223 -20.55 -9.75 11.78
C PRO A 223 -20.28 -8.53 10.89
N ARG A 224 -21.17 -7.53 10.91
CA ARG A 224 -21.02 -6.29 10.17
C ARG A 224 -19.86 -5.43 10.69
N GLU A 225 -19.79 -5.21 12.00
CA GLU A 225 -18.71 -4.42 12.62
C GLU A 225 -17.35 -5.09 12.40
N TYR A 226 -17.31 -6.42 12.40
CA TYR A 226 -16.11 -7.19 12.07
C TYR A 226 -15.62 -6.91 10.64
N VAL A 227 -16.52 -6.97 9.65
CA VAL A 227 -16.20 -6.66 8.25
C VAL A 227 -15.76 -5.21 8.06
N ASP A 228 -16.45 -4.27 8.71
CA ASP A 228 -16.08 -2.85 8.68
C ASP A 228 -14.67 -2.65 9.26
N CYS A 229 -14.35 -3.31 10.38
CA CYS A 229 -13.00 -3.31 10.96
C CYS A 229 -11.94 -3.88 10.01
N ILE A 230 -12.24 -4.96 9.27
CA ILE A 230 -11.32 -5.49 8.24
C ILE A 230 -11.03 -4.41 7.18
N GLY A 231 -12.07 -3.73 6.71
CA GLY A 231 -11.94 -2.61 5.76
C GLY A 231 -11.05 -1.49 6.31
N HIS A 232 -11.29 -1.08 7.56
CA HIS A 232 -10.53 -0.04 8.26
C HIS A 232 -9.04 -0.38 8.39
N ILE A 233 -8.70 -1.59 8.88
CA ILE A 233 -7.30 -1.97 9.08
C ILE A 233 -6.55 -2.15 7.75
N ARG A 234 -7.24 -2.55 6.67
CA ARG A 234 -6.68 -2.64 5.32
C ARG A 234 -6.36 -1.26 4.76
N LEU A 235 -7.31 -0.33 4.86
CA LEU A 235 -7.11 1.06 4.42
C LEU A 235 -5.95 1.72 5.19
N LEU A 236 -5.89 1.57 6.51
CA LEU A 236 -4.76 2.04 7.32
C LEU A 236 -3.44 1.41 6.88
N SER A 237 -3.43 0.11 6.60
CA SER A 237 -2.21 -0.57 6.17
C SER A 237 -1.67 0.02 4.86
N TRP A 238 -2.53 0.26 3.86
CA TRP A 238 -2.11 0.93 2.62
C TRP A 238 -1.61 2.35 2.88
N LEU A 239 -2.34 3.12 3.70
CA LEU A 239 -1.98 4.50 4.04
C LEU A 239 -0.60 4.59 4.72
N LEU A 240 -0.36 3.73 5.73
CA LEU A 240 0.92 3.68 6.44
C LEU A 240 2.05 3.17 5.55
N LEU A 241 1.78 2.21 4.66
CA LEU A 241 2.74 1.73 3.66
C LEU A 241 3.20 2.87 2.74
N GLY A 242 2.27 3.66 2.21
CA GLY A 242 2.58 4.82 1.37
C GLY A 242 3.35 5.91 2.13
N SER A 243 2.95 6.19 3.37
CA SER A 243 3.62 7.13 4.27
C SER A 243 5.06 6.71 4.58
N LEU A 244 5.27 5.45 4.96
CA LEU A 244 6.59 4.90 5.25
C LEU A 244 7.47 4.84 4.00
N THR A 245 6.88 4.56 2.84
CA THR A 245 7.62 4.56 1.55
C THR A 245 8.15 5.96 1.25
N HIS A 246 7.32 7.00 1.42
CA HIS A 246 7.79 8.39 1.33
C HIS A 246 8.92 8.67 2.32
N THR A 247 8.72 8.37 3.60
CA THR A 247 9.73 8.60 4.63
C THR A 247 11.05 7.88 4.28
N ALA A 248 11.02 6.62 3.86
CA ALA A 248 12.23 5.88 3.51
C ALA A 248 12.98 6.52 2.32
N MET A 249 12.28 7.06 1.33
CA MET A 249 12.88 7.70 0.15
C MET A 249 13.44 9.10 0.44
N TYR A 250 12.84 9.86 1.36
CA TYR A 250 13.19 11.28 1.57
C TYR A 250 13.90 11.58 2.91
N SER A 251 13.83 10.70 3.93
CA SER A 251 14.36 10.92 5.30
C SER A 251 15.91 11.01 5.42
N GLY A 252 16.64 10.95 4.30
CA GLY A 252 18.10 11.05 4.24
C GLY A 252 18.67 12.23 3.45
N ASN A 253 17.81 13.04 2.79
CA ASN A 253 18.23 14.03 1.80
C ASN A 253 18.27 15.48 2.32
N ASN A 254 18.49 15.67 3.63
CA ASN A 254 18.75 16.98 4.24
C ASN A 254 20.14 17.55 3.84
N ASN A 255 20.51 17.47 2.57
CA ASN A 255 21.62 18.27 2.07
C ASN A 255 21.16 19.72 2.07
N THR A 256 21.79 20.52 2.93
CA THR A 256 21.63 21.97 3.14
C THR A 256 21.91 22.84 1.91
N HIS A 257 21.93 22.26 0.70
CA HIS A 257 22.23 22.92 -0.57
C HIS A 257 21.08 22.89 -1.58
N THR A 258 19.94 22.29 -1.26
CA THR A 258 18.75 22.40 -2.10
C THR A 258 17.88 23.57 -1.62
N HIS A 259 17.82 24.65 -2.40
CA HIS A 259 16.92 25.79 -2.20
C HIS A 259 15.46 25.40 -2.51
N GLY A 260 14.90 24.46 -1.74
CA GLY A 260 13.51 24.04 -1.78
C GLY A 260 12.92 23.97 -0.37
N PRO A 261 11.59 24.06 -0.22
CA PRO A 261 10.94 23.87 1.07
C PRO A 261 11.30 22.48 1.63
N PRO A 262 11.49 22.33 2.96
CA PRO A 262 11.76 21.02 3.55
C PRO A 262 10.67 20.04 3.14
N SER A 263 11.06 18.88 2.59
CA SER A 263 10.10 17.85 2.20
C SER A 263 9.30 17.43 3.45
N PRO A 264 7.97 17.55 3.44
CA PRO A 264 7.18 17.27 4.64
C PRO A 264 7.33 15.80 5.02
N SER A 265 7.62 15.51 6.29
CA SER A 265 7.55 14.15 6.81
C SER A 265 6.13 13.63 6.67
N ALA A 266 5.91 12.56 5.90
CA ALA A 266 4.57 11.97 5.75
C ALA A 266 4.14 11.36 7.10
N GLN A 267 3.20 12.04 7.77
CA GLN A 267 2.61 11.66 9.04
C GLN A 267 1.09 11.87 9.00
N PRO A 268 0.35 11.00 8.29
CA PRO A 268 -1.08 11.16 8.12
C PRO A 268 -1.85 10.84 9.41
N ILE A 269 -1.40 9.84 10.17
CA ILE A 269 -2.10 9.38 11.37
C ILE A 269 -1.39 9.91 12.63
N PRO A 270 -2.07 10.70 13.49
CA PRO A 270 -1.51 11.20 14.73
C PRO A 270 -1.23 10.04 15.70
N GLN A 271 -0.14 10.12 16.46
CA GLN A 271 0.21 9.05 17.41
C GLN A 271 -0.79 8.94 18.57
N GLU A 272 -1.53 10.01 18.86
CA GLU A 272 -2.53 10.08 19.94
C GLU A 272 -3.70 9.11 19.71
N VAL A 273 -3.92 8.66 18.47
CA VAL A 273 -4.99 7.70 18.14
C VAL A 273 -4.55 6.23 18.25
N SER A 274 -3.35 5.96 18.77
CA SER A 274 -2.77 4.61 18.88
C SER A 274 -3.70 3.62 19.59
N CYS A 275 -4.39 4.06 20.65
CA CYS A 275 -5.34 3.25 21.38
C CYS A 275 -6.54 2.80 20.51
N TYR A 276 -7.04 3.67 19.64
CA TYR A 276 -8.12 3.38 18.71
C TYR A 276 -7.68 2.47 17.55
N VAL A 277 -6.43 2.62 17.08
CA VAL A 277 -5.84 1.66 16.13
C VAL A 277 -5.78 0.27 16.77
N ALA A 278 -5.37 0.19 18.05
CA ALA A 278 -5.36 -1.06 18.79
C ALA A 278 -6.77 -1.64 19.00
N ASP A 279 -7.80 -0.82 19.22
CA ASP A 279 -9.20 -1.29 19.32
C ASP A 279 -9.66 -2.03 18.07
N HIS A 280 -9.36 -1.48 16.88
CA HIS A 280 -9.70 -2.13 15.61
C HIS A 280 -9.01 -3.49 15.45
N VAL A 281 -7.72 -3.58 15.80
CA VAL A 281 -6.99 -4.86 15.78
C VAL A 281 -7.54 -5.84 16.81
N GLN A 282 -7.91 -5.34 18.00
CA GLN A 282 -8.49 -6.15 19.07
C GLN A 282 -9.82 -6.79 18.64
N VAL A 283 -10.70 -6.07 17.94
CA VAL A 283 -11.94 -6.64 17.36
C VAL A 283 -11.64 -7.79 16.40
N ILE A 284 -10.62 -7.63 15.54
CA ILE A 284 -10.23 -8.72 14.63
C ILE A 284 -9.75 -9.94 15.40
N PHE A 285 -8.89 -9.74 16.40
CA PHE A 285 -8.34 -10.82 17.21
C PHE A 285 -9.39 -11.52 18.07
N SER A 286 -10.31 -10.79 18.71
CA SER A 286 -11.37 -11.41 19.51
C SER A 286 -12.41 -12.13 18.66
N GLY A 287 -12.77 -11.57 17.50
CA GLY A 287 -13.79 -12.16 16.62
C GLY A 287 -13.27 -13.26 15.70
N PHE A 288 -11.96 -13.38 15.47
CA PHE A 288 -11.40 -14.33 14.50
C PHE A 288 -11.81 -15.79 14.71
N PRO A 289 -11.79 -16.37 15.93
CA PRO A 289 -12.14 -17.77 16.12
C PRO A 289 -13.55 -18.13 15.64
N GLU A 290 -14.48 -17.18 15.72
CA GLU A 290 -15.87 -17.35 15.32
C GLU A 290 -16.11 -16.97 13.86
N GLN A 291 -15.52 -15.86 13.40
CA GLN A 291 -15.83 -15.26 12.11
C GLN A 291 -14.97 -15.77 10.94
N SER A 292 -13.80 -16.35 11.21
CA SER A 292 -12.80 -16.74 10.18
C SER A 292 -13.31 -17.66 9.08
N LYS A 293 -14.35 -18.45 9.34
CA LYS A 293 -14.93 -19.41 8.40
C LYS A 293 -16.02 -18.82 7.49
N ALA A 294 -16.42 -17.57 7.71
CA ALA A 294 -17.54 -16.96 7.00
C ALA A 294 -17.23 -16.63 5.53
N SER A 295 -16.00 -16.18 5.23
CA SER A 295 -15.55 -15.96 3.85
C SER A 295 -14.03 -15.89 3.76
N VAL A 296 -13.49 -15.88 2.53
CA VAL A 296 -12.04 -15.74 2.30
C VAL A 296 -11.52 -14.39 2.83
N LEU A 297 -12.33 -13.33 2.78
CA LEU A 297 -12.01 -12.05 3.42
C LEU A 297 -11.79 -12.23 4.93
N HIS A 298 -12.69 -12.96 5.61
CA HIS A 298 -12.58 -13.24 7.03
C HIS A 298 -11.39 -14.14 7.35
N MET A 299 -11.09 -15.13 6.52
CA MET A 299 -9.91 -15.98 6.68
C MET A 299 -8.61 -15.16 6.61
N SER A 300 -8.56 -14.13 5.76
CA SER A 300 -7.41 -13.23 5.63
C SER A 300 -7.34 -12.11 6.69
N SER A 301 -8.29 -12.01 7.61
CA SER A 301 -8.34 -10.89 8.56
C SER A 301 -7.16 -10.89 9.54
N LEU A 302 -6.70 -12.06 10.02
CA LEU A 302 -5.49 -12.16 10.84
C LEU A 302 -4.27 -11.62 10.11
N PHE A 303 -4.11 -11.96 8.82
CA PHE A 303 -3.01 -11.44 8.02
C PHE A 303 -3.01 -9.90 8.03
N HIS A 304 -4.16 -9.27 7.76
CA HIS A 304 -4.27 -7.82 7.78
C HIS A 304 -4.01 -7.20 9.16
N ALA A 305 -4.46 -7.84 10.24
CA ALA A 305 -4.23 -7.38 11.60
C ALA A 305 -2.73 -7.38 11.96
N PHE A 306 -2.02 -8.48 11.66
CA PHE A 306 -0.58 -8.57 11.92
C PHE A 306 0.23 -7.61 11.03
N ILE A 307 -0.17 -7.40 9.77
CA ILE A 307 0.47 -6.40 8.89
C ILE A 307 0.28 -4.99 9.44
N LEU A 308 -0.92 -4.64 9.91
CA LEU A 308 -1.14 -3.33 10.54
C LEU A 308 -0.27 -3.16 11.79
N CYS A 309 -0.13 -4.19 12.64
CA CYS A 309 0.79 -4.13 13.79
C CYS A 309 2.24 -3.89 13.38
N GLN A 310 2.73 -4.54 12.30
CA GLN A 310 4.08 -4.33 11.77
C GLN A 310 4.25 -2.88 11.26
N LEU A 311 3.32 -2.42 10.42
CA LEU A 311 3.35 -1.07 9.85
C LEU A 311 3.24 0.02 10.91
N TRP A 312 2.33 -0.14 11.89
CA TRP A 312 2.16 0.80 13.00
C TRP A 312 3.43 0.90 13.85
N THR A 313 4.07 -0.25 14.13
CA THR A 313 5.34 -0.29 14.86
C THR A 313 6.43 0.47 14.11
N MET A 314 6.62 0.19 12.82
CA MET A 314 7.62 0.89 12.02
C MET A 314 7.30 2.38 11.82
N TYR A 315 6.02 2.74 11.69
CA TYR A 315 5.56 4.12 11.57
C TYR A 315 5.93 4.97 12.80
N LEU A 316 5.66 4.46 14.00
CA LEU A 316 6.02 5.16 15.24
C LEU A 316 7.53 5.15 15.50
N GLU A 317 8.25 4.08 15.15
CA GLU A 317 9.71 4.08 15.25
C GLU A 317 10.37 5.06 14.27
N GLU A 318 9.86 5.21 13.04
CA GLU A 318 10.36 6.23 12.11
C GLU A 318 10.04 7.66 12.60
N LEU A 319 8.87 7.88 13.21
CA LEU A 319 8.55 9.14 13.89
C LEU A 319 9.52 9.41 15.06
N SER A 320 9.87 8.40 15.85
CA SER A 320 10.79 8.57 16.98
C SER A 320 12.23 8.84 16.53
N LYS A 321 12.67 8.31 15.38
CA LYS A 321 14.01 8.56 14.78
C LYS A 321 14.20 9.99 14.28
N ASN A 322 13.11 10.70 14.00
CA ASN A 322 13.15 12.12 13.65
C ASN A 322 13.41 13.03 14.86
N ASN A 323 13.29 12.49 16.07
CA ASN A 323 13.56 13.17 17.32
C ASN A 323 14.89 12.68 17.93
N PRO A 324 15.66 13.53 18.63
CA PRO A 324 16.84 13.07 19.37
C PRO A 324 16.45 11.98 20.39
N SER A 325 17.26 10.94 20.56
CA SER A 325 16.94 9.79 21.42
C SER A 325 16.66 10.15 22.89
N ASN A 326 17.21 11.28 23.36
CA ASN A 326 17.04 11.74 24.73
C ASN A 326 15.91 12.78 24.89
N SER A 327 15.17 13.07 23.81
CA SER A 327 14.08 14.05 23.83
C SER A 327 12.81 13.49 24.46
N GLU A 328 12.02 14.38 25.08
CA GLU A 328 10.69 14.03 25.60
C GLU A 328 9.77 13.50 24.49
N SER A 329 9.82 14.08 23.29
CA SER A 329 9.05 13.62 22.14
C SER A 329 9.40 12.19 21.73
N HIS A 330 10.69 11.83 21.69
CA HIS A 330 11.12 10.46 21.44
C HIS A 330 10.55 9.48 22.47
N ASN A 331 10.66 9.83 23.76
CA ASN A 331 10.16 9.00 24.85
C ASN A 331 8.64 8.84 24.81
N THR A 332 7.90 9.92 24.51
CA THR A 332 6.43 9.89 24.36
C THR A 332 6.01 8.95 23.24
N THR A 333 6.61 9.04 22.05
CA THR A 333 6.31 8.13 20.94
C THR A 333 6.60 6.67 21.31
N MET A 334 7.72 6.42 21.99
CA MET A 334 8.08 5.06 22.42
C MET A 334 7.13 4.51 23.49
N ASN A 335 6.65 5.34 24.41
CA ASN A 335 5.67 4.95 25.42
C ASN A 335 4.32 4.62 24.79
N ILE A 336 3.85 5.44 23.84
CA ILE A 336 2.62 5.18 23.07
C ILE A 336 2.72 3.85 22.32
N LEU A 337 3.89 3.54 21.74
CA LEU A 337 4.13 2.27 21.05
C LEU A 337 4.12 1.08 22.03
N LEU A 338 4.68 1.24 23.24
CA LEU A 338 4.62 0.22 24.28
C LEU A 338 3.19 0.01 24.78
N GLU A 339 2.41 1.07 24.94
CA GLU A 339 0.99 1.01 25.32
C GLU A 339 0.16 0.24 24.29
N PHE A 340 0.36 0.52 23.00
CA PHE A 340 -0.24 -0.24 21.89
C PHE A 340 0.02 -1.74 22.07
N TRP A 341 1.28 -2.13 22.25
CA TRP A 341 1.63 -3.54 22.43
C TRP A 341 1.20 -4.13 23.77
N GLY A 342 1.06 -3.31 24.81
CA GLY A 342 0.46 -3.70 26.09
C GLY A 342 -1.00 -4.14 25.94
N LYS A 343 -1.73 -3.54 24.99
CA LYS A 343 -3.12 -3.93 24.64
C LYS A 343 -3.18 -5.13 23.68
N ILE A 344 -2.29 -5.18 22.70
CA ILE A 344 -2.31 -6.19 21.63
C ILE A 344 -1.72 -7.54 22.07
N THR A 345 -0.66 -7.54 22.87
CA THR A 345 0.02 -8.77 23.31
C THR A 345 -0.92 -9.73 24.06
N PRO A 346 -1.77 -9.27 25.01
CA PRO A 346 -2.78 -10.13 25.64
C PRO A 346 -3.77 -10.74 24.65
N CYS A 347 -4.18 -10.01 23.61
CA CYS A 347 -5.09 -10.53 22.59
C CYS A 347 -4.47 -11.67 21.76
N ILE A 348 -3.18 -11.57 21.40
CA ILE A 348 -2.45 -12.65 20.74
C ILE A 348 -2.36 -13.88 21.66
N LEU A 349 -2.04 -13.67 22.95
CA LEU A 349 -2.00 -14.75 23.92
C LEU A 349 -3.37 -15.43 24.09
N GLN A 350 -4.45 -14.65 24.12
CA GLN A 350 -5.82 -15.16 24.18
C GLN A 350 -6.18 -15.98 22.94
N LEU A 351 -5.80 -15.53 21.74
CA LEU A 351 -5.98 -16.27 20.49
C LEU A 351 -5.29 -17.64 20.52
N VAL A 352 -4.02 -17.68 20.96
CA VAL A 352 -3.26 -18.94 21.12
C VAL A 352 -3.82 -19.78 22.28
N GLY A 353 -4.41 -19.15 23.29
CA GLY A 353 -5.09 -19.83 24.40
C GLY A 353 -6.44 -20.43 24.02
N TYR A 354 -7.18 -19.81 23.10
CA TYR A 354 -8.50 -20.24 22.66
C TYR A 354 -8.48 -21.67 22.09
N SER A 355 -7.46 -22.00 21.31
CA SER A 355 -7.24 -23.36 20.79
C SER A 355 -7.05 -24.41 21.90
N LYS A 356 -6.50 -24.02 23.07
CA LYS A 356 -6.25 -24.93 24.20
C LYS A 356 -7.54 -25.27 24.94
N VAL A 357 -8.44 -24.29 25.12
CA VAL A 357 -9.74 -24.50 25.78
C VAL A 357 -10.63 -25.44 24.97
N TYR A 358 -10.67 -25.26 23.64
CA TYR A 358 -11.41 -26.16 22.75
C TYR A 358 -10.82 -27.57 22.71
N SER A 359 -9.50 -27.69 22.71
CA SER A 359 -8.81 -28.99 22.77
C SER A 359 -9.16 -29.74 24.06
N LEU A 360 -9.08 -29.08 25.23
CA LEU A 360 -9.44 -29.69 26.52
C LEU A 360 -10.93 -30.11 26.56
N PHE A 361 -11.83 -29.29 26.01
CA PHE A 361 -13.25 -29.64 25.95
C PHE A 361 -13.53 -30.83 25.02
N LEU A 362 -12.88 -30.89 23.85
CA LEU A 362 -13.04 -31.98 22.88
C LEU A 362 -12.48 -33.30 23.38
N GLU A 363 -11.30 -33.30 24.01
CA GLU A 363 -10.71 -34.50 24.62
C GLU A 363 -11.57 -35.05 25.75
N GLN A 364 -12.12 -34.16 26.58
CA GLN A 364 -12.81 -34.57 27.81
C GLN A 364 -14.27 -34.96 27.58
N PHE A 365 -14.94 -34.44 26.55
CA PHE A 365 -16.38 -34.68 26.32
C PHE A 365 -16.76 -35.34 25.00
N LEU A 366 -15.95 -35.27 23.94
CA LEU A 366 -16.38 -35.68 22.60
C LEU A 366 -15.50 -36.74 21.92
N PHE A 367 -14.34 -37.12 22.49
CA PHE A 367 -13.42 -38.12 21.91
C PHE A 367 -13.09 -37.87 20.42
N LEU A 368 -13.11 -36.61 19.96
CA LEU A 368 -12.80 -36.20 18.59
C LEU A 368 -11.35 -35.72 18.48
N ASN A 369 -10.70 -35.95 17.34
CA ASN A 369 -9.28 -35.62 17.11
C ASN A 369 -8.98 -34.10 17.26
N ASN A 370 -7.84 -33.81 17.90
CA ASN A 370 -7.28 -32.48 18.19
C ASN A 370 -6.80 -31.65 16.98
N ASP A 371 -7.06 -32.08 15.73
CA ASP A 371 -6.41 -31.47 14.56
C ASP A 371 -6.84 -30.02 14.29
N LEU A 372 -8.09 -29.64 14.59
CA LEU A 372 -8.61 -28.31 14.24
C LEU A 372 -8.15 -27.20 15.20
N SER A 373 -7.99 -27.50 16.49
CA SER A 373 -7.45 -26.55 17.48
C SER A 373 -5.96 -26.30 17.25
N LEU A 374 -5.21 -27.34 16.88
CA LEU A 374 -3.79 -27.26 16.56
C LEU A 374 -3.54 -26.33 15.36
N GLN A 375 -4.40 -26.40 14.33
CA GLN A 375 -4.31 -25.55 13.13
C GLN A 375 -4.44 -24.06 13.43
N LEU A 376 -5.32 -23.65 14.36
CA LEU A 376 -5.46 -22.25 14.74
C LEU A 376 -4.23 -21.73 15.49
N ALA A 377 -3.72 -22.50 16.46
CA ALA A 377 -2.53 -22.12 17.22
C ALA A 377 -1.30 -21.98 16.30
N GLU A 378 -1.13 -22.93 15.37
CA GLU A 378 -0.04 -22.90 14.39
C GLU A 378 -0.17 -21.71 13.44
N MET A 379 -1.38 -21.41 12.95
CA MET A 379 -1.64 -20.23 12.11
C MET A 379 -1.28 -18.92 12.82
N VAL A 380 -1.73 -18.74 14.07
CA VAL A 380 -1.42 -17.53 14.86
C VAL A 380 0.09 -17.45 15.13
N ASN A 381 0.73 -18.56 15.50
CA ASN A 381 2.18 -18.63 15.71
C ASN A 381 2.97 -18.29 14.44
N LEU A 382 2.53 -18.74 13.26
CA LEU A 382 3.15 -18.41 11.98
C LEU A 382 3.09 -16.91 11.67
N HIS A 383 1.93 -16.29 11.88
CA HIS A 383 1.77 -14.84 11.70
C HIS A 383 2.59 -14.05 12.72
N PHE A 384 2.58 -14.47 13.99
CA PHE A 384 3.33 -13.80 15.03
C PHE A 384 4.85 -13.93 14.81
N LEU A 385 5.32 -15.10 14.38
CA LEU A 385 6.73 -15.29 14.04
C LEU A 385 7.14 -14.47 12.81
N SER A 386 6.28 -14.39 11.78
CA SER A 386 6.49 -13.50 10.64
C SER A 386 6.59 -12.03 11.05
N LEU A 387 5.87 -11.62 12.10
CA LEU A 387 6.00 -10.29 12.70
C LEU A 387 7.35 -10.11 13.39
N LEU A 388 7.80 -11.08 14.20
CA LEU A 388 9.12 -11.01 14.85
C LEU A 388 10.25 -10.91 13.81
N GLU A 389 10.21 -11.73 12.76
CA GLU A 389 11.20 -11.71 11.67
C GLU A 389 11.20 -10.38 10.92
N THR A 390 10.01 -9.81 10.68
CA THR A 390 9.87 -8.49 10.02
C THR A 390 10.47 -7.39 10.88
N LEU A 391 10.14 -7.36 12.17
CA LEU A 391 10.70 -6.38 13.10
C LEU A 391 12.22 -6.54 13.22
N LEU A 392 12.73 -7.77 13.17
CA LEU A 392 14.16 -8.06 13.19
C LEU A 392 14.86 -7.54 11.93
N GLU A 393 14.30 -7.84 10.75
CA GLU A 393 14.84 -7.37 9.47
C GLU A 393 14.93 -5.85 9.43
N CYS A 394 13.89 -5.16 9.91
CA CYS A 394 13.84 -3.70 10.01
C CYS A 394 14.68 -3.12 11.17
N ARG A 395 15.40 -3.96 11.92
CA ARG A 395 16.21 -3.59 13.10
C ARG A 395 15.40 -2.81 14.15
N SER A 396 14.18 -3.27 14.42
CA SER A 396 13.25 -2.63 15.37
C SER A 396 13.85 -2.56 16.77
N ILE A 397 13.78 -1.37 17.36
CA ILE A 397 14.22 -1.13 18.73
C ILE A 397 13.26 -1.82 19.71
N LEU A 398 11.97 -1.78 19.41
CA LEU A 398 10.93 -2.42 20.21
C LEU A 398 11.15 -3.93 20.35
N LEU A 399 11.51 -4.62 19.27
CA LEU A 399 11.72 -6.07 19.28
C LEU A 399 12.76 -6.47 20.34
N SER A 400 13.87 -5.73 20.45
CA SER A 400 14.91 -6.02 21.45
C SER A 400 14.40 -5.99 22.89
N LYS A 401 13.39 -5.16 23.17
CA LYS A 401 12.78 -5.01 24.50
C LYS A 401 11.70 -6.06 24.77
N LEU A 402 10.91 -6.42 23.76
CA LEU A 402 9.75 -7.30 23.90
C LEU A 402 10.02 -8.76 23.54
N LEU A 403 11.10 -9.09 22.84
CA LEU A 403 11.44 -10.47 22.45
C LEU A 403 11.47 -11.45 23.63
N PRO A 404 12.00 -11.11 24.84
CA PRO A 404 11.93 -12.00 26.00
C PRO A 404 10.50 -12.26 26.48
N LEU A 405 9.59 -11.29 26.34
CA LEU A 405 8.18 -11.41 26.72
C LEU A 405 7.37 -12.17 25.65
N TRP A 406 7.68 -11.96 24.38
CA TRP A 406 6.95 -12.56 23.25
C TRP A 406 7.37 -14.00 22.95
N SER A 407 8.64 -14.34 23.21
CA SER A 407 9.16 -15.69 23.02
C SER A 407 8.32 -16.78 23.70
N PRO A 408 7.95 -16.66 25.00
CA PRO A 408 7.11 -17.64 25.67
C PRO A 408 5.70 -17.81 25.09
N ILE A 409 5.13 -16.80 24.43
CA ILE A 409 3.78 -16.85 23.86
C ILE A 409 3.68 -17.97 22.82
N LEU A 410 4.73 -18.16 22.00
CA LEU A 410 4.80 -19.23 20.98
C LEU A 410 4.71 -20.65 21.59
N TYR A 411 5.13 -20.81 22.85
CA TYR A 411 5.10 -22.10 23.57
C TYR A 411 3.83 -22.30 24.40
N SER A 412 2.90 -21.33 24.44
CA SER A 412 1.73 -21.39 25.33
C SER A 412 0.79 -22.58 25.04
N HIS A 413 0.70 -22.99 23.77
CA HIS A 413 -0.07 -24.16 23.34
C HIS A 413 0.77 -25.45 23.24
N HIS A 414 2.06 -25.35 22.89
CA HIS A 414 2.91 -26.51 22.64
C HIS A 414 3.90 -26.76 23.80
N VAL A 415 3.95 -28.00 24.32
CA VAL A 415 5.03 -28.43 25.22
C VAL A 415 6.40 -28.33 24.53
N GLN A 416 6.44 -28.60 23.22
CA GLN A 416 7.60 -28.39 22.35
C GLN A 416 7.13 -27.78 21.03
N LEU A 417 7.70 -26.63 20.66
CA LEU A 417 7.37 -25.93 19.42
C LEU A 417 7.78 -26.78 18.20
N PRO A 418 6.96 -26.86 17.12
CA PRO A 418 7.34 -27.54 15.89
C PRO A 418 8.72 -27.11 15.39
N GLY A 419 9.55 -28.07 14.95
CA GLY A 419 10.97 -27.82 14.65
C GLY A 419 11.22 -26.68 13.66
N HIS A 420 10.37 -26.54 12.63
CA HIS A 420 10.47 -25.46 11.65
C HIS A 420 10.21 -24.06 12.25
N LEU A 421 9.31 -23.96 13.24
CA LEU A 421 9.06 -22.72 13.99
C LEU A 421 10.18 -22.46 15.01
N GLN A 422 10.70 -23.51 15.64
CA GLN A 422 11.81 -23.40 16.58
C GLN A 422 13.07 -22.84 15.93
N VAL A 423 13.44 -23.32 14.74
CA VAL A 423 14.60 -22.80 13.98
C VAL A 423 14.41 -21.32 13.65
N ARG A 424 13.22 -20.94 13.16
CA ARG A 424 12.89 -19.55 12.84
C ARG A 424 12.95 -18.63 14.07
N LEU A 425 12.42 -19.06 15.21
CA LEU A 425 12.51 -18.31 16.47
C LEU A 425 13.96 -18.20 16.95
N GLN A 426 14.75 -19.26 16.80
CA GLN A 426 16.15 -19.28 17.19
C GLN A 426 16.96 -18.26 16.38
N ASN A 427 16.69 -18.13 15.07
CA ASN A 427 17.27 -17.08 14.23
C ASN A 427 16.95 -15.66 14.75
N CYS A 428 15.76 -15.46 15.33
CA CYS A 428 15.42 -14.17 15.96
C CYS A 428 16.18 -13.91 17.27
N ARG A 429 16.57 -14.97 17.99
CA ARG A 429 17.30 -14.87 19.27
C ARG A 429 18.82 -14.74 19.09
N ASP A 430 19.36 -15.42 18.09
CA ASP A 430 20.81 -15.47 17.83
C ASP A 430 21.35 -14.20 17.17
N PHE A 431 20.50 -13.19 16.95
CA PHE A 431 20.94 -11.94 16.36
C PHE A 431 21.86 -11.18 17.34
N PRO A 432 23.08 -10.82 16.93
CA PRO A 432 24.04 -10.20 17.83
C PRO A 432 23.52 -8.84 18.32
N PRO A 433 23.75 -8.48 19.60
CA PRO A 433 23.43 -7.15 20.09
C PRO A 433 24.15 -6.12 19.22
N ASN A 434 23.39 -5.14 18.73
CA ASN A 434 23.84 -4.15 17.76
C ASN A 434 25.14 -3.51 18.26
N LYS A 435 26.29 -3.79 17.62
CA LYS A 435 27.53 -3.10 17.95
C LYS A 435 27.32 -1.63 17.61
N MET A 436 27.20 -0.78 18.63
CA MET A 436 27.26 0.68 18.50
C MET A 436 28.56 1.03 17.77
N SER A 437 28.50 1.16 16.45
CA SER A 437 29.62 1.53 15.60
C SER A 437 29.35 2.93 15.06
N GLU A 438 30.30 3.81 15.33
CA GLU A 438 30.35 5.25 15.07
C GLU A 438 30.32 5.61 13.57
N GLN A 439 29.18 5.38 12.89
CA GLN A 439 28.91 5.94 11.57
C GLN A 439 27.42 6.30 11.42
N PHE A 440 27.01 7.41 12.03
CA PHE A 440 25.59 7.84 12.09
C PHE A 440 24.94 8.08 10.72
N ALA A 441 25.69 8.59 9.72
CA ALA A 441 25.14 8.92 8.41
C ALA A 441 25.01 7.71 7.46
N SER A 442 25.91 6.72 7.54
CA SER A 442 25.80 5.48 6.77
C SER A 442 24.69 4.57 7.32
N SER A 443 24.51 4.58 8.65
CA SER A 443 23.47 3.81 9.36
C SER A 443 22.04 4.18 8.92
N ARG A 444 21.71 5.47 8.77
CA ARG A 444 20.36 5.90 8.36
C ARG A 444 20.03 5.55 6.90
N ARG A 445 20.99 5.68 5.98
CA ARG A 445 20.77 5.28 4.57
C ARG A 445 20.57 3.77 4.45
N GLU A 446 21.37 2.99 5.18
CA GLU A 446 21.24 1.54 5.22
C GLU A 446 19.91 1.09 5.86
N SER A 447 19.49 1.74 6.95
CA SER A 447 18.18 1.48 7.57
C SER A 447 17.03 1.80 6.62
N ASN A 448 17.10 2.93 5.92
CA ASN A 448 16.07 3.33 4.95
C ASN A 448 16.02 2.38 3.76
N ALA A 449 17.17 1.92 3.25
CA ALA A 449 17.22 0.93 2.18
C ALA A 449 16.63 -0.42 2.60
N THR A 450 16.86 -0.83 3.86
CA THR A 450 16.31 -2.05 4.43
C THR A 450 14.79 -1.93 4.60
N LEU A 451 14.33 -0.81 5.16
CA LEU A 451 12.91 -0.48 5.30
C LEU A 451 12.22 -0.47 3.93
N LEU A 452 12.79 0.20 2.92
CA LEU A 452 12.23 0.28 1.57
C LEU A 452 12.15 -1.10 0.90
N ARG A 453 13.16 -1.96 1.09
CA ARG A 453 13.13 -3.34 0.59
C ARG A 453 12.00 -4.15 1.23
N TRP A 454 11.81 -4.02 2.54
CA TRP A 454 10.70 -4.64 3.24
C TRP A 454 9.35 -4.12 2.76
N LEU A 455 9.17 -2.79 2.68
CA LEU A 455 7.94 -2.15 2.20
C LEU A 455 7.59 -2.62 0.79
N HIS A 456 8.57 -2.74 -0.11
CA HIS A 456 8.34 -3.24 -1.47
C HIS A 456 7.84 -4.69 -1.49
N ARG A 457 8.44 -5.58 -0.68
CA ARG A 457 7.96 -6.97 -0.56
C ARG A 457 6.59 -7.04 0.10
N LEU A 458 6.34 -6.19 1.10
CA LEU A 458 5.05 -6.10 1.78
C LEU A 458 3.95 -5.61 0.83
N GLN A 459 4.22 -4.57 0.04
CA GLN A 459 3.33 -4.06 -1.01
C GLN A 459 2.90 -5.18 -1.95
N PHE A 460 3.87 -5.96 -2.46
CA PHE A 460 3.58 -7.09 -3.33
C PHE A 460 2.71 -8.13 -2.62
N LYS A 461 3.08 -8.52 -1.38
CA LYS A 461 2.32 -9.50 -0.59
C LYS A 461 0.89 -9.05 -0.30
N MET A 462 0.69 -7.79 0.08
CA MET A 462 -0.64 -7.21 0.31
C MET A 462 -1.47 -7.21 -0.97
N GLY A 463 -0.87 -6.84 -2.11
CA GLY A 463 -1.54 -6.87 -3.41
C GLY A 463 -1.97 -8.27 -3.82
N GLN A 464 -1.11 -9.27 -3.61
CA GLN A 464 -1.41 -10.68 -3.90
C GLN A 464 -2.55 -11.22 -3.04
N ILE A 465 -2.52 -10.99 -1.73
CA ILE A 465 -3.57 -11.46 -0.82
C ILE A 465 -4.92 -10.82 -1.15
N GLU A 466 -4.97 -9.50 -1.39
CA GLU A 466 -6.23 -8.86 -1.80
C GLU A 466 -6.77 -9.39 -3.12
N MET A 467 -5.90 -9.62 -4.12
CA MET A 467 -6.32 -10.17 -5.42
C MET A 467 -6.83 -11.62 -5.29
N GLN A 468 -6.14 -12.46 -4.53
CA GLN A 468 -6.55 -13.85 -4.28
C GLN A 468 -7.89 -13.89 -3.54
N SER A 469 -8.02 -13.12 -2.48
CA SER A 469 -9.24 -13.12 -1.68
C SER A 469 -10.43 -12.51 -2.44
N SER A 470 -10.20 -11.48 -3.26
CA SER A 470 -11.20 -10.91 -4.19
C SER A 470 -11.71 -11.95 -5.19
N THR A 471 -10.78 -12.66 -5.86
CA THR A 471 -11.10 -13.68 -6.86
C THR A 471 -11.89 -14.82 -6.24
N ALA A 472 -11.47 -15.32 -5.07
CA ALA A 472 -12.18 -16.39 -4.38
C ALA A 472 -13.60 -15.97 -3.97
N THR A 473 -13.80 -14.72 -3.56
CA THR A 473 -15.13 -14.22 -3.14
C THR A 473 -16.16 -14.28 -4.28
N GLN A 474 -15.74 -14.09 -5.53
CA GLN A 474 -16.62 -14.20 -6.69
C GLN A 474 -17.13 -15.63 -6.95
N PHE A 475 -16.44 -16.65 -6.45
CA PHE A 475 -16.86 -18.06 -6.62
C PHE A 475 -17.77 -18.57 -5.50
N TYR A 476 -17.78 -17.92 -4.34
CA TYR A 476 -18.54 -18.34 -3.16
C TYR A 476 -19.83 -17.54 -2.92
N SER A 477 -20.22 -16.65 -3.83
CA SER A 477 -21.45 -15.85 -3.75
C SER A 477 -22.68 -16.55 -4.37
N ILE A 478 -22.80 -17.88 -4.25
CA ILE A 478 -23.96 -18.66 -4.74
C ILE A 478 -24.90 -18.96 -3.58
#